data_AF-S6GKD1-F1
#
_entry.id   AF-S6GKD1-F1
#
_cell.length_a   1.000
_cell.length_b   1.000
_cell.length_c   1.000
_cell.angle_alpha   90.00
_cell.angle_beta   90.00
_cell.angle_gamma   90.00
#
_symmetry.space_group_name_H-M   'P 1'
#
loop_
_entity.id
_entity.type
_entity.pdbx_description
1 polymer ?
#
loop_
_entity_poly.entity_id
_entity_poly.type
_entity_poly.pdbx_seq_one_letter_code
_entity_poly.pdbx_strand_id
1 'polypeptide(L)'
;MKNAFITAILAIGLAFIPVNAQALTMKQFMQICHSAKSKCSQHPVLNAYIGGSLDLFAALQEQNLFKTKDFCANARPHFNVPAIIDHMEKNQAAYANKNAMLSLVSYFKKKGGC
;
A
#
# COMPACT_ATOMS: atom_id res chain seq x y z
N MET A 1 19.81 35.85 11.96
CA MET A 1 20.52 34.73 12.63
C MET A 1 19.62 33.84 13.50
N LYS A 2 18.68 34.39 14.30
CA LYS A 2 17.78 33.58 15.15
C LYS A 2 16.86 32.62 14.37
N ASN A 3 16.36 33.02 13.20
CA ASN A 3 15.44 32.18 12.41
C ASN A 3 16.10 30.95 11.78
N ALA A 4 17.38 31.02 11.42
CA ALA A 4 18.10 29.89 10.80
C ALA A 4 18.39 28.76 11.82
N PHE A 5 18.61 29.10 13.08
CA PHE A 5 18.80 28.13 14.16
C PHE A 5 17.53 27.33 14.46
N ILE A 6 16.36 27.97 14.40
CA ILE A 6 15.07 27.31 14.66
C ILE A 6 14.76 26.30 13.55
N THR A 7 15.02 26.65 12.28
CA THR A 7 14.80 25.74 11.14
C THR A 7 15.74 24.53 11.18
N ALA A 8 16.99 24.71 11.60
CA ALA A 8 17.96 23.62 11.73
C ALA A 8 17.54 22.61 12.81
N ILE A 9 17.03 23.08 13.95
CA ILE A 9 16.58 22.20 15.04
C ILE A 9 15.35 21.37 14.62
N LEU A 10 14.42 21.96 13.84
CA LEU A 10 13.24 21.25 13.34
C LEU A 10 13.61 20.15 12.34
N ALA A 11 14.55 20.41 11.43
CA ALA A 11 15.03 19.46 10.44
C ALA A 11 15.80 18.29 11.06
N ILE A 12 16.58 18.55 12.12
CA ILE A 12 17.30 17.52 12.88
C ILE A 12 16.31 16.66 13.68
N GLY A 13 15.25 17.25 14.25
CA GLY A 13 14.21 16.50 14.96
C GLY A 13 13.44 15.50 14.09
N LEU A 14 13.21 15.83 12.81
CA LEU A 14 12.59 14.92 11.83
C LEU A 14 13.50 13.75 11.43
N ALA A 15 14.83 13.93 11.49
CA ALA A 15 15.79 12.90 11.12
C ALA A 15 15.92 11.75 12.15
N PHE A 16 15.47 11.96 13.38
CA PHE A 16 15.60 11.00 14.49
C PHE A 16 14.30 10.32 14.90
N ILE A 17 13.19 10.53 14.18
CA ILE A 17 11.98 9.76 14.43
C ILE A 17 12.16 8.41 13.72
N PRO A 18 12.35 7.29 14.45
CA PRO A 18 12.28 5.98 13.82
C PRO A 18 10.87 5.83 13.25
N VAL A 19 10.74 5.97 11.94
CA VAL A 19 9.50 5.70 11.23
C VAL A 19 9.37 4.18 11.20
N ASN A 20 8.85 3.61 12.28
CA ASN A 20 8.36 2.24 12.26
C ASN A 20 7.16 2.22 11.31
N ALA A 21 7.41 1.93 10.04
CA ALA A 21 6.38 1.72 9.03
C ALA A 21 5.66 0.39 9.34
N GLN A 22 4.77 0.42 10.34
CA GLN A 22 3.91 -0.71 10.62
C GLN A 22 2.98 -0.92 9.43
N ALA A 23 2.82 -2.18 9.02
CA ALA A 23 1.88 -2.51 7.96
C ALA A 23 0.46 -2.10 8.39
N LEU A 24 -0.26 -1.38 7.52
CA LEU A 24 -1.60 -0.94 7.83
C LEU A 24 -2.54 -2.13 8.01
N THR A 25 -3.34 -2.08 9.06
CA THR A 25 -4.58 -2.86 9.12
C THR A 25 -5.59 -2.33 8.11
N MET A 26 -6.55 -3.15 7.69
CA MET A 26 -7.63 -2.67 6.82
C MET A 26 -8.42 -1.53 7.46
N LYS A 27 -8.62 -1.55 8.78
CA LYS A 27 -9.24 -0.44 9.51
C LYS A 27 -8.47 0.88 9.32
N GLN A 28 -7.15 0.86 9.48
CA GLN A 28 -6.31 2.06 9.26
C GLN A 28 -6.30 2.49 7.80
N PHE A 29 -6.26 1.54 6.86
CA PHE A 29 -6.39 1.82 5.44
C PHE A 29 -7.69 2.59 5.13
N MET A 30 -8.83 2.12 5.67
CA MET A 30 -10.13 2.77 5.48
C MET A 30 -10.23 4.11 6.19
N GLN A 31 -9.59 4.27 7.36
CA GLN A 31 -9.49 5.56 8.03
C GLN A 31 -8.75 6.59 7.17
N ILE A 32 -7.65 6.19 6.52
CA ILE A 32 -6.92 7.05 5.59
C ILE A 32 -7.81 7.36 4.38
N CYS A 33 -8.47 6.37 3.78
CA CYS A 33 -9.38 6.64 2.67
C CYS A 33 -10.44 7.69 3.03
N HIS A 34 -11.16 7.50 4.14
CA HIS A 34 -12.25 8.37 4.54
C HIS A 34 -11.77 9.73 5.09
N SER A 35 -10.46 9.95 5.23
CA SER A 35 -9.89 11.23 5.69
C SER A 35 -9.96 12.33 4.62
N ALA A 36 -10.11 11.96 3.35
CA ALA A 36 -10.23 12.90 2.23
C ALA A 36 -11.64 12.86 1.63
N LYS A 37 -12.03 13.96 0.97
CA LYS A 37 -13.32 14.05 0.23
C LYS A 37 -13.27 13.41 -1.16
N SER A 38 -12.07 13.07 -1.65
CA SER A 38 -11.86 12.40 -2.93
C SER A 38 -12.11 10.89 -2.82
N LYS A 39 -12.14 10.18 -3.95
CA LYS A 39 -12.20 8.71 -3.94
C LYS A 39 -10.96 8.12 -3.27
N CYS A 40 -11.08 6.96 -2.62
CA CYS A 40 -9.93 6.24 -2.04
C CYS A 40 -8.78 6.11 -3.04
N SER A 41 -9.12 5.74 -4.29
CA SER A 41 -8.16 5.52 -5.39
C SER A 41 -7.42 6.79 -5.82
N GLN A 42 -7.86 7.97 -5.40
CA GLN A 42 -7.20 9.26 -5.64
C GLN A 42 -6.39 9.73 -4.44
N HIS A 43 -6.36 8.98 -3.33
CA HIS A 43 -5.62 9.38 -2.13
C HIS A 43 -4.12 9.13 -2.32
N PRO A 44 -3.25 10.15 -2.21
CA PRO A 44 -1.82 10.02 -2.56
C PRO A 44 -1.09 9.01 -1.65
N VAL A 45 -1.39 9.00 -0.35
CA VAL A 45 -0.81 8.04 0.60
C VAL A 45 -1.19 6.59 0.25
N LEU A 46 -2.44 6.35 -0.15
CA LEU A 46 -2.87 5.00 -0.53
C LEU A 46 -2.24 4.57 -1.85
N ASN A 47 -2.11 5.50 -2.81
CA ASN A 47 -1.39 5.24 -4.05
C ASN A 47 0.07 4.83 -3.79
N ALA A 48 0.78 5.55 -2.92
CA ALA A 48 2.15 5.20 -2.54
C ALA A 48 2.22 3.87 -1.77
N TYR A 49 1.29 3.61 -0.86
CA TYR A 49 1.21 2.37 -0.09
C TYR A 49 1.00 1.13 -0.97
N ILE A 50 0.11 1.23 -1.97
CA ILE A 50 -0.08 0.17 -2.97
C ILE A 50 1.13 0.09 -3.90
N GLY A 51 1.65 1.22 -4.36
CA GLY A 51 2.83 1.29 -5.24
C GLY A 51 4.03 0.54 -4.69
N GLY A 52 4.41 0.79 -3.43
CA GLY A 52 5.54 0.07 -2.81
C GLY A 52 5.30 -1.44 -2.68
N SER A 53 4.04 -1.86 -2.59
CA SER A 53 3.70 -3.29 -2.60
C SER A 53 3.83 -3.88 -4.00
N LEU A 54 3.45 -3.14 -5.04
CA LEU A 54 3.65 -3.55 -6.43
C LEU A 54 5.13 -3.66 -6.80
N ASP A 55 5.99 -2.80 -6.25
CA ASP A 55 7.44 -2.90 -6.44
C ASP A 55 8.00 -4.20 -5.85
N LEU A 56 7.54 -4.60 -4.65
CA LEU A 56 7.89 -5.91 -4.09
C LEU A 56 7.42 -7.05 -5.00
N PHE A 57 6.20 -6.97 -5.54
CA PHE A 57 5.65 -7.99 -6.44
C PHE A 57 6.45 -8.05 -7.75
N ALA A 58 6.89 -6.90 -8.28
CA ALA A 58 7.77 -6.83 -9.44
C ALA A 58 9.10 -7.53 -9.18
N ALA A 59 9.76 -7.21 -8.05
CA ALA A 59 11.04 -7.80 -7.67
C ALA A 59 10.92 -9.32 -7.49
N LEU A 60 9.85 -9.80 -6.86
CA LEU A 60 9.57 -11.23 -6.73
C LEU A 60 9.34 -11.89 -8.09
N GLN A 61 8.67 -11.21 -9.02
CA GLN A 61 8.43 -11.75 -10.35
C GLN A 61 9.72 -11.84 -11.16
N GLU A 62 10.59 -10.83 -11.10
CA GLU A 62 11.91 -10.82 -11.76
C GLU A 62 12.77 -12.00 -11.29
N GLN A 63 12.68 -12.35 -10.01
CA GLN A 63 13.38 -13.50 -9.44
C GLN A 63 12.65 -14.84 -9.65
N ASN A 64 11.53 -14.87 -10.38
CA ASN A 64 10.62 -16.03 -10.52
C ASN A 64 10.07 -16.57 -9.17
N LEU A 65 10.16 -15.79 -8.09
CA LEU A 65 9.66 -16.14 -6.74
C LEU A 65 8.18 -15.83 -6.57
N PHE A 66 7.60 -15.04 -7.46
CA PHE A 66 6.17 -14.70 -7.41
C PHE A 66 5.24 -15.85 -7.84
N LYS A 67 5.79 -16.94 -8.40
CA LYS A 67 5.04 -18.16 -8.73
C LYS A 67 4.75 -18.96 -7.46
N THR A 68 3.83 -18.51 -6.63
CA THR A 68 3.24 -19.38 -5.61
C THR A 68 2.24 -20.32 -6.29
N LYS A 69 1.83 -21.40 -5.62
CA LYS A 69 0.76 -22.30 -6.11
C LYS A 69 -0.52 -21.55 -6.54
N ASP A 70 -0.72 -20.34 -6.03
CA ASP A 70 -1.92 -19.54 -6.22
C ASP A 70 -1.77 -18.44 -7.29
N PHE A 71 -0.59 -18.28 -7.92
CA PHE A 71 -0.32 -17.21 -8.90
C PHE A 71 0.40 -17.76 -10.13
N CYS A 72 -0.36 -17.94 -11.21
CA CYS A 72 0.14 -18.51 -12.46
C CYS A 72 0.31 -17.48 -13.58
N ALA A 73 -0.45 -16.38 -13.53
CA ALA A 73 -0.35 -15.33 -14.51
C ALA A 73 0.84 -14.40 -14.22
N ASN A 74 1.36 -13.78 -15.28
CA ASN A 74 2.22 -12.61 -15.16
C ASN A 74 1.47 -11.55 -14.31
N ALA A 75 2.07 -11.06 -13.24
CA ALA A 75 1.40 -10.14 -12.31
C ALA A 75 1.35 -8.71 -12.85
N ARG A 76 2.35 -8.34 -13.68
CA ARG A 76 2.54 -6.98 -14.21
C ARG A 76 1.31 -6.40 -14.94
N PRO A 77 0.58 -7.16 -15.80
CA PRO A 77 -0.66 -6.68 -16.42
C PRO A 77 -1.77 -6.30 -15.43
N HIS A 78 -1.67 -6.74 -14.18
CA HIS A 78 -2.66 -6.49 -13.14
C HIS A 78 -2.27 -5.36 -12.17
N PHE A 79 -1.15 -4.66 -12.41
CA PHE A 79 -0.64 -3.56 -11.59
C PHE A 79 -1.44 -2.26 -11.80
N ASN A 80 -2.74 -2.33 -11.56
CA ASN A 80 -3.67 -1.22 -11.67
C ASN A 80 -3.99 -0.69 -10.27
N VAL A 81 -3.24 0.32 -9.83
CA VAL A 81 -3.37 0.88 -8.46
C VAL A 81 -4.80 1.34 -8.15
N PRO A 82 -5.50 2.13 -9.00
CA PRO A 82 -6.89 2.49 -8.73
C PRO A 82 -7.80 1.27 -8.56
N ALA A 83 -7.72 0.28 -9.44
CA ALA A 83 -8.56 -0.92 -9.36
C ALA A 83 -8.27 -1.77 -8.11
N ILE A 84 -7.01 -1.81 -7.67
CA ILE A 84 -6.61 -2.48 -6.42
C ILE A 84 -7.21 -1.75 -5.22
N ILE A 85 -7.10 -0.41 -5.17
CA ILE A 85 -7.67 0.38 -4.07
C ILE A 85 -9.20 0.21 -4.03
N ASP A 86 -9.87 0.31 -5.18
CA ASP A 86 -11.32 0.10 -5.27
C ASP A 86 -11.70 -1.34 -4.85
N HIS A 87 -10.87 -2.34 -5.14
CA HIS A 87 -11.08 -3.72 -4.67
C HIS A 87 -10.95 -3.82 -3.15
N MET A 88 -9.93 -3.20 -2.57
CA MET A 88 -9.69 -3.20 -1.12
C MET A 88 -10.82 -2.51 -0.36
N GLU A 89 -11.28 -1.36 -0.87
CA GLU A 89 -12.44 -0.64 -0.33
C GLU A 89 -13.70 -1.52 -0.33
N LYS A 90 -14.00 -2.18 -1.45
CA LYS A 90 -15.16 -3.08 -1.59
C LYS A 90 -15.11 -4.28 -0.65
N ASN A 91 -13.92 -4.77 -0.33
CA ASN A 91 -13.72 -5.96 0.50
C ASN A 91 -13.35 -5.64 1.95
N GLN A 92 -13.41 -4.38 2.37
CA GLN A 92 -12.93 -3.92 3.68
C GLN A 92 -13.47 -4.76 4.86
N ALA A 93 -14.74 -5.18 4.81
CA ALA A 93 -15.38 -5.93 5.89
C ALA A 93 -14.75 -7.31 6.12
N ALA A 94 -14.36 -8.01 5.05
CA ALA A 94 -13.72 -9.32 5.13
C ALA A 94 -12.31 -9.28 5.75
N TYR A 95 -11.71 -8.09 5.81
CA TYR A 95 -10.34 -7.86 6.26
C TYR A 95 -10.22 -6.87 7.42
N ALA A 96 -11.32 -6.44 8.05
CA ALA A 96 -11.35 -5.29 8.97
C ALA A 96 -10.23 -5.26 10.03
N ASN A 97 -9.94 -6.41 10.65
CA ASN A 97 -8.90 -6.56 11.69
C ASN A 97 -7.61 -7.24 11.20
N LYS A 98 -7.44 -7.36 9.88
CA LYS A 98 -6.30 -8.00 9.24
C LYS A 98 -5.40 -6.97 8.60
N ASN A 99 -4.19 -7.39 8.24
CA ASN A 99 -3.29 -6.60 7.39
C ASN A 99 -3.98 -6.28 6.06
N ALA A 100 -3.99 -5.01 5.64
CA ALA A 100 -4.65 -4.54 4.43
C ALA A 100 -4.11 -5.24 3.17
N MET A 101 -2.82 -5.59 3.14
CA MET A 101 -2.18 -6.26 2.01
C MET A 101 -2.73 -7.66 1.73
N LEU A 102 -3.41 -8.30 2.68
CA LEU A 102 -4.11 -9.56 2.39
C LEU A 102 -5.25 -9.37 1.38
N SER A 103 -5.88 -8.20 1.34
CA SER A 103 -6.88 -7.88 0.31
C SER A 103 -6.22 -7.60 -1.04
N LEU A 104 -5.01 -7.04 -1.08
CA LEU A 104 -4.21 -6.90 -2.31
C LEU A 104 -3.84 -8.29 -2.86
N VAL A 105 -3.38 -9.20 -2.01
CA VAL A 105 -3.11 -10.60 -2.39
C VAL A 105 -4.37 -11.25 -2.96
N SER A 106 -5.54 -11.02 -2.35
CA SER A 106 -6.83 -11.51 -2.86
C SER A 106 -7.19 -10.95 -4.25
N TYR A 107 -6.92 -9.67 -4.50
CA TYR A 107 -7.10 -9.06 -5.82
C TYR A 107 -6.29 -9.81 -6.89
N PHE A 108 -5.01 -10.05 -6.63
CA PHE A 108 -4.16 -10.79 -7.56
C PHE A 108 -4.65 -12.23 -7.75
N LYS A 109 -5.13 -12.89 -6.69
CA LYS A 109 -5.64 -14.27 -6.80
C LYS A 109 -6.86 -14.31 -7.72
N LYS A 110 -7.74 -13.32 -7.60
CA LYS A 110 -8.93 -13.19 -8.45
C LYS A 110 -8.59 -12.85 -9.90
N LYS A 111 -7.54 -12.08 -10.15
CA LYS A 111 -7.21 -11.54 -11.48
C LYS A 111 -6.20 -12.36 -12.27
N GLY A 112 -5.30 -13.06 -11.59
CA GLY A 112 -4.20 -13.81 -12.18
C GLY A 112 -3.91 -15.15 -11.47
N GLY A 113 -4.85 -15.63 -10.66
CA GLY A 113 -4.76 -16.96 -10.07
C GLY A 113 -4.89 -18.06 -11.12
N CYS A 114 -4.21 -19.17 -10.85
CA CYS A 114 -4.81 -20.47 -11.11
C CYS A 114 -5.89 -20.71 -10.04
#